data_AF-A0A0K0DPZ0-F1
#
_entry.id   AF-A0A0K0DPZ0-F1
#
_cell.length_a   1.000
_cell.length_b   1.000
_cell.length_c   1.000
_cell.angle_alpha   90.00
_cell.angle_beta   90.00
_cell.angle_gamma   90.00
#
_symmetry.space_group_name_H-M   'P 1'
#
loop_
_entity.id
_entity.type
_entity.pdbx_description
1 polymer ?
#
loop_
_entity_poly.entity_id
_entity_poly.type
_entity_poly.pdbx_seq_one_letter_code
_entity_poly.pdbx_strand_id
1 'polypeptide(L)'
;LRWKLDLIEKLRGRLNEPAVDFPFDDVSKLDTMEYRRVRITGEFLHEREFYISPRGRFDPGQTFSFLLIQGSIFSTDSLSSHGAHIITPFRLSNSNLIVMVNRGWVPASMISQSSRQSSQPKGIITLDAIVRKSETRPQFISKNMPERGQWFYKDFFEMARYYNTDPIYLEAVYGIQTSVLETITYLISLYFRFSLSVVTFAMWIIRFRK
;
A
#
# COMPACT_ATOMS: atom_id res chain seq x y z
N LEU A 1 -3.59 -18.38 -22.21
CA LEU A 1 -2.58 -17.76 -21.32
C LEU A 1 -2.25 -16.33 -21.73
N ARG A 2 -2.09 -16.01 -23.03
CA ARG A 2 -1.80 -14.65 -23.53
C ARG A 2 -2.69 -13.56 -22.94
N TRP A 3 -4.02 -13.75 -22.95
CA TRP A 3 -4.96 -12.76 -22.41
C TRP A 3 -4.70 -12.34 -20.95
N LYS A 4 -4.22 -13.26 -20.08
CA LYS A 4 -3.90 -12.93 -18.69
C LYS A 4 -2.64 -12.07 -18.62
N LEU A 5 -1.64 -12.38 -19.43
CA LEU A 5 -0.40 -11.62 -19.51
C LEU A 5 -0.66 -10.23 -20.08
N ASP A 6 -1.46 -10.13 -21.15
CA ASP A 6 -1.85 -8.86 -21.77
C ASP A 6 -2.63 -7.98 -20.77
N LEU A 7 -3.51 -8.59 -19.96
CA LEU A 7 -4.23 -7.89 -18.91
C LEU A 7 -3.27 -7.38 -17.81
N ILE A 8 -2.34 -8.22 -17.35
CA ILE A 8 -1.34 -7.84 -16.34
C ILE A 8 -0.47 -6.69 -16.87
N GLU A 9 -0.04 -6.76 -18.12
CA GLU A 9 0.77 -5.72 -18.75
C GLU A 9 0.00 -4.40 -18.88
N LYS A 10 -1.26 -4.45 -19.32
CA LYS A 10 -2.14 -3.28 -19.38
C LYS A 10 -2.34 -2.64 -17.99
N LEU A 11 -2.54 -3.45 -16.96
CA LEU A 11 -2.71 -2.96 -15.58
C LEU A 11 -1.40 -2.36 -15.04
N ARG A 12 -0.25 -3.00 -15.30
CA ARG A 12 1.07 -2.45 -14.96
C ARG A 12 1.32 -1.11 -15.65
N GLY A 13 0.96 -1.00 -16.93
CA GLY A 13 1.04 0.25 -17.68
C GLY A 13 0.32 1.37 -16.95
N ARG A 14 -0.96 1.17 -16.62
CA ARG A 14 -1.78 2.17 -15.89
C ARG A 14 -1.24 2.55 -14.52
N LEU A 15 -0.69 1.58 -13.78
CA LEU A 15 -0.13 1.81 -12.44
C LEU A 15 1.18 2.63 -12.48
N ASN A 16 1.95 2.49 -13.55
CA ASN A 16 3.23 3.19 -13.73
C ASN A 16 3.09 4.60 -14.33
N GLU A 17 1.90 4.98 -14.77
CA GLU A 17 1.65 6.34 -15.26
C GLU A 17 1.77 7.38 -14.13
N PRO A 18 2.20 8.61 -14.44
CA PRO A 18 2.32 9.66 -13.44
C PRO A 18 0.96 9.95 -12.78
N ALA A 19 1.01 10.32 -11.51
CA ALA A 19 -0.18 10.69 -10.75
C ALA A 19 -0.86 11.90 -11.38
N VAL A 20 -2.16 11.79 -11.64
CA VAL A 20 -3.00 12.87 -12.15
C VAL A 20 -3.68 13.55 -10.95
N ASP A 21 -4.00 14.84 -11.04
CA ASP A 21 -4.76 15.49 -9.99
C ASP A 21 -6.16 14.87 -9.85
N PHE A 22 -6.64 14.80 -8.61
CA PHE A 22 -7.97 14.27 -8.35
C PHE A 22 -9.04 15.13 -9.04
N PRO A 23 -9.99 14.54 -9.79
CA PRO A 23 -11.02 15.30 -10.49
C PRO A 23 -12.07 15.84 -9.51
N PHE A 24 -11.84 17.05 -8.99
CA PHE A 24 -12.76 17.70 -8.05
C PHE A 24 -14.10 18.11 -8.70
N ASP A 25 -14.09 18.42 -10.00
CA ASP A 25 -15.28 18.90 -10.72
C ASP A 25 -16.28 17.79 -11.07
N ASP A 26 -15.78 16.58 -11.32
CA ASP A 26 -16.60 15.44 -11.75
C ASP A 26 -16.03 14.12 -11.25
N VAL A 27 -16.60 13.66 -10.13
CA VAL A 27 -16.25 12.41 -9.46
C VAL A 27 -16.56 11.19 -10.34
N SER A 28 -17.51 11.29 -11.27
CA SER A 28 -17.92 10.18 -12.15
C SER A 28 -16.77 9.69 -13.03
N LYS A 29 -15.78 10.55 -13.31
CA LYS A 29 -14.57 10.19 -14.06
C LYS A 29 -13.77 9.08 -13.37
N LEU A 30 -13.84 8.97 -12.04
CA LEU A 30 -13.12 7.95 -11.27
C LEU A 30 -13.46 6.52 -11.71
N ASP A 31 -14.69 6.27 -12.19
CA ASP A 31 -15.11 4.95 -12.67
C ASP A 31 -14.31 4.46 -13.88
N THR A 32 -13.82 5.40 -14.70
CA THR A 32 -12.97 5.10 -15.86
C THR A 32 -11.48 5.00 -15.48
N MET A 33 -11.10 5.54 -14.33
CA MET A 33 -9.73 5.67 -13.84
C MET A 33 -9.29 4.51 -12.93
N GLU A 34 -9.97 3.37 -12.98
CA GLU A 34 -9.57 2.19 -12.20
C GLU A 34 -8.10 1.81 -12.48
N TYR A 35 -7.33 1.61 -11.40
CA TYR A 35 -5.88 1.39 -11.41
C TYR A 35 -5.02 2.60 -11.82
N ARG A 36 -5.59 3.81 -11.89
CA ARG A 36 -4.81 5.05 -12.07
C ARG A 36 -4.37 5.63 -10.74
N ARG A 37 -3.18 6.22 -10.75
CA ARG A 37 -2.66 7.04 -9.65
C ARG A 37 -3.28 8.43 -9.72
N VAL A 38 -3.81 8.87 -8.59
CA VAL A 38 -4.34 10.21 -8.37
C VAL A 38 -3.64 10.86 -7.18
N ARG A 39 -3.41 12.17 -7.26
CA ARG A 39 -2.86 12.96 -6.16
C ARG A 39 -3.98 13.65 -5.39
N ILE A 40 -3.97 13.49 -4.07
CA ILE A 40 -4.93 14.12 -3.16
C ILE A 40 -4.20 14.87 -2.06
N THR A 41 -4.80 15.98 -1.60
CA THR A 41 -4.31 16.79 -0.49
C THR A 41 -5.45 17.01 0.50
N GLY A 42 -5.14 16.89 1.80
CA GLY A 42 -6.17 16.89 2.83
C GLY A 42 -5.69 16.32 4.16
N GLU A 43 -6.65 15.99 5.03
CA GLU A 43 -6.40 15.53 6.39
C GLU A 43 -7.10 14.19 6.67
N PHE A 44 -6.43 13.31 7.41
CA PHE A 44 -7.01 12.05 7.87
C PHE A 44 -7.89 12.22 9.11
N LEU A 45 -9.09 11.66 9.05
CA LEU A 45 -10.02 11.58 10.17
C LEU A 45 -9.80 10.27 10.95
N HIS A 46 -8.77 10.24 11.78
CA HIS A 46 -8.35 9.05 12.54
C HIS A 46 -9.42 8.52 13.52
N GLU A 47 -10.38 9.34 13.92
CA GLU A 47 -11.48 8.93 14.79
C GLU A 47 -12.49 8.00 14.10
N ARG A 48 -12.47 7.96 12.76
CA ARG A 48 -13.47 7.26 11.93
C ARG A 48 -12.86 6.12 11.12
N GLU A 49 -11.90 5.40 11.70
CA GLU A 49 -11.18 4.33 11.01
C GLU A 49 -12.00 3.04 10.90
N PHE A 50 -11.86 2.38 9.75
CA PHE A 50 -12.38 1.05 9.49
C PHE A 50 -11.25 0.02 9.51
N TYR A 51 -11.56 -1.17 10.04
CA TYR A 51 -10.65 -2.31 10.10
C TYR A 51 -11.22 -3.44 9.27
N ILE A 52 -10.54 -3.82 8.18
CA ILE A 52 -10.91 -4.99 7.40
C ILE A 52 -10.06 -6.18 7.84
N SER A 53 -10.68 -7.12 8.54
CA SER A 53 -10.03 -8.30 9.11
C SER A 53 -10.94 -9.53 9.02
N PRO A 54 -10.39 -10.76 9.08
CA PRO A 54 -8.97 -11.08 9.00
C PRO A 54 -8.43 -10.95 7.57
N ARG A 55 -7.19 -10.47 7.42
CA ARG A 55 -6.49 -10.35 6.13
C ARG A 55 -5.07 -10.86 6.22
N GLY A 56 -4.71 -11.79 5.33
CA GLY A 56 -3.36 -12.33 5.27
C GLY A 56 -2.35 -11.32 4.75
N ARG A 57 -1.09 -11.43 5.18
CA ARG A 57 0.02 -10.67 4.59
C ARG A 57 0.47 -11.35 3.29
N PHE A 58 0.37 -10.65 2.16
CA PHE A 58 0.82 -11.14 0.86
C PHE A 58 2.04 -10.35 0.39
N ASP A 59 3.20 -10.62 1.00
CA ASP A 59 4.49 -10.09 0.55
C ASP A 59 5.29 -11.23 -0.11
N PRO A 60 5.61 -11.16 -1.41
CA PRO A 60 6.32 -12.24 -2.11
C PRO A 60 7.63 -12.66 -1.43
N GLY A 61 8.32 -11.72 -0.77
CA GLY A 61 9.55 -11.98 -0.01
C GLY A 61 9.34 -12.67 1.34
N GLN A 62 8.16 -12.53 1.98
CA GLN A 62 7.84 -13.21 3.25
C GLN A 62 7.11 -14.53 3.03
N THR A 63 6.42 -14.71 1.91
CA THR A 63 5.79 -15.98 1.52
C THR A 63 6.82 -17.12 1.43
N PHE A 64 8.06 -16.83 1.01
CA PHE A 64 9.15 -17.82 1.00
C PHE A 64 9.55 -18.27 2.41
N SER A 65 9.65 -17.35 3.37
CA SER A 65 9.89 -17.72 4.78
C SER A 65 8.77 -18.57 5.35
N PHE A 66 7.51 -18.32 4.98
CA PHE A 66 6.36 -19.13 5.39
C PHE A 66 6.42 -20.57 4.85
N LEU A 67 6.81 -20.76 3.57
CA LEU A 67 6.94 -22.10 2.97
C LEU A 67 8.09 -22.92 3.56
N LEU A 68 9.18 -22.28 3.98
CA LEU A 68 10.28 -22.97 4.66
C LEU A 68 9.93 -23.41 6.10
N ILE A 69 8.88 -22.83 6.69
CA ILE A 69 8.39 -23.12 8.05
C ILE A 69 7.21 -24.11 8.02
N GLN A 70 6.88 -24.69 6.85
CA GLN A 70 5.78 -25.65 6.70
C GLN A 70 5.97 -26.98 7.47
N GLY A 71 7.13 -27.20 8.10
CA GLY A 71 7.39 -28.33 9.00
C GLY A 71 7.32 -28.01 10.50
N SER A 72 7.04 -26.77 10.90
CA SER A 72 7.05 -26.36 12.31
C SER A 72 5.63 -26.21 12.86
N ILE A 73 5.26 -27.13 13.76
CA ILE A 73 4.01 -27.14 14.55
C ILE A 73 4.02 -26.14 15.71
N PHE A 74 5.02 -25.26 15.80
CA PHE A 74 5.14 -24.27 16.86
C PHE A 74 4.85 -22.87 16.32
N SER A 75 3.61 -22.42 16.52
CA SER A 75 3.16 -21.05 16.34
C SER A 75 3.84 -20.15 17.38
N THR A 76 4.90 -19.46 17.00
CA THR A 76 5.37 -18.30 17.74
C THR A 76 4.40 -17.14 17.50
N ASP A 77 3.96 -16.47 18.58
CA ASP A 77 2.96 -15.40 18.58
C ASP A 77 3.27 -14.20 17.66
N SER A 78 4.49 -14.13 17.11
CA SER A 78 4.95 -13.15 16.13
C SER A 78 4.59 -13.47 14.67
N LEU A 79 3.98 -14.64 14.40
CA LEU A 79 3.55 -15.12 13.08
C LEU A 79 2.02 -15.29 12.99
N SER A 80 1.23 -14.36 13.56
CA SER A 80 -0.17 -14.29 13.17
C SER A 80 -0.24 -14.01 11.67
N SER A 81 -0.54 -15.06 10.88
CA SER A 81 -0.74 -15.01 9.43
C SER A 81 -1.84 -14.01 9.03
N HIS A 82 -2.58 -13.48 10.00
CA HIS A 82 -3.74 -12.63 9.85
C HIS A 82 -3.48 -11.26 10.49
N GLY A 83 -3.80 -10.22 9.76
CA GLY A 83 -3.79 -8.83 10.19
C GLY A 83 -5.04 -8.12 9.68
N ALA A 84 -4.97 -6.80 9.54
CA ALA A 84 -6.06 -6.00 9.03
C ALA A 84 -5.58 -4.96 8.02
N HIS A 85 -6.45 -4.60 7.08
CA HIS A 85 -6.29 -3.36 6.34
C HIS A 85 -6.92 -2.22 7.10
N ILE A 86 -6.18 -1.12 7.24
CA ILE A 86 -6.65 0.09 7.90
C ILE A 86 -7.15 1.05 6.84
N ILE A 87 -8.43 1.39 6.90
CA ILE A 87 -9.04 2.37 5.99
C ILE A 87 -9.46 3.57 6.81
N THR A 88 -9.02 4.74 6.39
CA THR A 88 -9.23 5.98 7.12
C THR A 88 -9.89 7.00 6.20
N PRO A 89 -11.03 7.58 6.60
CA PRO A 89 -11.61 8.70 5.88
C PRO A 89 -10.62 9.87 5.81
N PHE A 90 -10.57 10.50 4.64
CA PHE A 90 -9.66 11.57 4.30
C PHE A 90 -10.47 12.73 3.74
N ARG A 91 -10.46 13.85 4.46
CA ARG A 91 -11.15 15.08 4.05
C ARG A 91 -10.23 15.83 3.09
N LEU A 92 -10.70 16.03 1.85
CA LEU A 92 -9.94 16.78 0.85
C LEU A 92 -9.88 18.26 1.26
N SER A 93 -8.75 18.94 1.02
CA SER A 93 -8.61 20.38 1.34
C SER A 93 -9.35 21.29 0.36
N ASN A 94 -9.44 20.86 -0.90
CA ASN A 94 -9.96 21.67 -2.00
C ASN A 94 -11.47 21.50 -2.22
N SER A 95 -12.13 20.60 -1.47
CA SER A 95 -13.55 20.30 -1.60
C SER A 95 -14.13 19.80 -0.28
N ASN A 96 -15.45 19.75 -0.14
CA ASN A 96 -16.10 19.19 1.05
C ASN A 96 -16.21 17.65 1.03
N LEU A 97 -15.61 17.00 0.03
CA LEU A 97 -15.67 15.55 -0.12
C LEU A 97 -14.79 14.85 0.93
N ILE A 98 -15.30 13.71 1.41
CA ILE A 98 -14.59 12.83 2.33
C ILE A 98 -14.45 11.48 1.64
N VAL A 99 -13.23 11.14 1.24
CA VAL A 99 -12.91 9.89 0.55
C VAL A 99 -12.35 8.86 1.53
N MET A 100 -12.50 7.57 1.25
CA MET A 100 -11.92 6.51 2.07
C MET A 100 -10.55 6.11 1.51
N VAL A 101 -9.51 6.16 2.34
CA VAL A 101 -8.15 5.82 1.91
C VAL A 101 -7.65 4.59 2.68
N ASN A 102 -7.31 3.52 1.97
CA ASN A 102 -6.62 2.37 2.53
C ASN A 102 -5.15 2.71 2.77
N ARG A 103 -4.76 2.70 4.05
CA ARG A 103 -3.40 3.02 4.48
C ARG A 103 -2.45 1.82 4.46
N GLY A 104 -2.95 0.64 4.07
CA GLY A 104 -2.16 -0.57 3.98
C GLY A 104 -2.51 -1.59 5.06
N TRP A 105 -1.70 -2.64 5.11
CA TRP A 105 -1.86 -3.78 6.01
C TRP A 105 -1.07 -3.58 7.30
N VAL A 106 -1.66 -3.98 8.43
CA VAL A 106 -0.99 -4.05 9.74
C VAL A 106 -1.16 -5.44 10.35
N PRO A 107 -0.16 -5.94 11.10
CA PRO A 107 -0.31 -7.20 11.83
C PRO A 107 -1.34 -7.08 12.95
N ALA A 108 -1.87 -8.22 13.42
CA ALA A 108 -2.91 -8.25 14.45
C ALA A 108 -2.54 -7.48 15.74
N SER A 109 -1.26 -7.52 16.13
CA SER A 109 -0.75 -6.79 17.30
C SER A 109 -0.76 -5.27 17.14
N MET A 110 -0.86 -4.75 15.92
CA MET A 110 -0.82 -3.32 15.59
C MET A 110 -2.15 -2.80 15.01
N ILE A 111 -3.26 -3.52 15.22
CA ILE A 111 -4.58 -3.07 14.77
C ILE A 111 -5.06 -1.86 15.58
N SER A 112 -4.86 -1.87 16.91
CA SER A 112 -5.34 -0.81 17.79
C SER A 112 -4.61 0.51 17.54
N GLN A 113 -5.33 1.64 17.48
CA GLN A 113 -4.72 2.95 17.16
C GLN A 113 -3.58 3.37 18.09
N SER A 114 -3.68 3.05 19.38
CA SER A 114 -2.67 3.38 20.38
C SER A 114 -1.31 2.73 20.06
N SER A 115 -1.31 1.52 19.52
CA SER A 115 -0.08 0.80 19.14
C SER A 115 0.65 1.38 17.91
N ARG A 116 -0.01 2.29 17.18
CA ARG A 116 0.40 2.75 15.83
C ARG A 116 0.44 4.28 15.71
N GLN A 117 0.65 5.00 16.80
CA GLN A 117 0.70 6.47 16.83
C GLN A 117 1.80 7.06 15.93
N SER A 118 2.92 6.36 15.76
CA SER A 118 4.00 6.77 14.84
C SER A 118 3.61 6.70 13.36
N SER A 119 2.59 5.90 13.01
CA SER A 119 2.11 5.65 11.64
C SER A 119 0.82 6.42 11.31
N GLN A 120 0.52 7.46 12.09
CA GLN A 120 -0.64 8.34 11.92
C GLN A 120 -0.18 9.76 11.58
N PRO A 121 -0.05 10.10 10.29
CA PRO A 121 0.31 11.46 9.90
C PRO A 121 -0.79 12.43 10.33
N LYS A 122 -0.40 13.53 10.99
CA LYS A 122 -1.32 14.57 11.48
C LYS A 122 -1.25 15.81 10.59
N GLY A 123 -2.38 16.50 10.45
CA GLY A 123 -2.51 17.72 9.67
C GLY A 123 -2.68 17.46 8.18
N ILE A 124 -2.50 18.53 7.39
CA ILE A 124 -2.68 18.49 5.94
C ILE A 124 -1.47 17.83 5.29
N ILE A 125 -1.72 16.76 4.53
CA ILE A 125 -0.71 16.06 3.76
C ILE A 125 -1.15 15.90 2.31
N THR A 126 -0.18 15.75 1.43
CA THR A 126 -0.39 15.37 0.04
C THR A 126 0.09 13.93 -0.14
N LEU A 127 -0.75 13.07 -0.73
CA LEU A 127 -0.43 11.69 -1.00
C LEU A 127 -0.89 11.27 -2.40
N ASP A 128 -0.16 10.34 -2.99
CA ASP A 128 -0.59 9.65 -4.20
C ASP A 128 -1.37 8.39 -3.79
N ALA A 129 -2.50 8.14 -4.46
CA ALA A 129 -3.33 6.97 -4.22
C ALA A 129 -3.83 6.35 -5.52
N ILE A 130 -4.19 5.08 -5.50
CA ILE A 130 -4.73 4.35 -6.65
C ILE A 130 -6.24 4.24 -6.51
N VAL A 131 -6.95 4.58 -7.58
CA VAL A 131 -8.42 4.44 -7.64
C VAL A 131 -8.79 2.96 -7.79
N ARG A 132 -9.70 2.48 -6.93
CA ARG A 132 -10.26 1.12 -7.00
C ARG A 132 -11.78 1.21 -7.04
N LYS A 133 -12.41 0.20 -7.64
CA LYS A 133 -13.86 0.05 -7.65
C LYS A 133 -14.36 -0.77 -6.49
N SER A 134 -15.65 -0.57 -6.20
CA SER A 134 -16.38 -1.35 -5.21
C SER A 134 -16.32 -2.83 -5.60
N GLU A 135 -16.02 -3.66 -4.62
CA GLU A 135 -16.00 -5.11 -4.79
C GLU A 135 -17.37 -5.67 -4.40
N THR A 136 -17.92 -6.56 -5.22
CA THR A 136 -19.09 -7.36 -4.81
C THR A 136 -18.67 -8.35 -3.71
N ARG A 137 -19.56 -8.59 -2.75
CA ARG A 137 -19.32 -9.55 -1.67
C ARG A 137 -18.92 -10.93 -2.23
N PRO A 138 -17.75 -11.47 -1.85
CA PRO A 138 -17.39 -12.84 -2.22
C PRO A 138 -18.30 -13.88 -1.57
N GLN A 139 -18.59 -14.98 -2.27
CA GLN A 139 -19.57 -16.00 -1.85
C GLN A 139 -19.26 -16.65 -0.49
N PHE A 140 -17.99 -16.81 -0.15
CA PHE A 140 -17.54 -17.51 1.06
C PHE A 140 -17.10 -16.59 2.21
N ILE A 141 -17.44 -15.30 2.14
CA ILE A 141 -17.09 -14.31 3.16
C ILE A 141 -18.35 -13.90 3.92
N SER A 142 -18.29 -13.82 5.24
CA SER A 142 -19.40 -13.36 6.09
C SER A 142 -19.86 -11.94 5.72
N LYS A 143 -21.11 -11.60 6.05
CA LYS A 143 -21.61 -10.23 5.89
C LYS A 143 -20.89 -9.28 6.87
N ASN A 144 -20.69 -8.02 6.46
CA ASN A 144 -20.15 -6.99 7.34
C ASN A 144 -21.04 -6.80 8.58
N MET A 145 -20.45 -6.37 9.69
CA MET A 145 -21.15 -6.07 10.94
C MET A 145 -20.79 -4.64 11.40
N PRO A 146 -21.39 -3.60 10.79
CA PRO A 146 -21.06 -2.20 11.09
C PRO A 146 -21.23 -1.84 12.58
N GLU A 147 -22.29 -2.35 13.22
CA GLU A 147 -22.58 -2.16 14.65
C GLU A 147 -21.44 -2.63 15.58
N ARG A 148 -20.64 -3.60 15.13
CA ARG A 148 -19.48 -4.11 15.88
C ARG A 148 -18.16 -3.55 15.38
N GLY A 149 -18.19 -2.64 14.39
CA GLY A 149 -17.01 -2.12 13.70
C GLY A 149 -16.21 -3.19 12.94
N GLN A 150 -16.82 -4.34 12.62
CA GLN A 150 -16.16 -5.46 11.95
C GLN A 150 -16.51 -5.51 10.47
N TRP A 151 -15.49 -5.40 9.63
CA TRP A 151 -15.63 -5.38 8.17
C TRP A 151 -14.84 -6.53 7.56
N PHE A 152 -15.48 -7.32 6.69
CA PHE A 152 -14.87 -8.49 6.05
C PHE A 152 -14.55 -8.27 4.57
N TYR A 153 -15.24 -7.32 3.92
CA TYR A 153 -15.01 -6.93 2.52
C TYR A 153 -15.26 -5.42 2.33
N LYS A 154 -14.77 -4.88 1.22
CA LYS A 154 -14.75 -3.46 0.92
C LYS A 154 -16.04 -3.03 0.21
N ASP A 155 -17.11 -2.83 0.96
CA ASP A 155 -18.35 -2.26 0.45
C ASP A 155 -18.35 -0.74 0.62
N PHE A 156 -18.06 -0.01 -0.45
CA PHE A 156 -17.91 1.45 -0.36
C PHE A 156 -19.21 2.15 0.01
N PHE A 157 -20.37 1.62 -0.39
CA PHE A 157 -21.66 2.24 -0.10
C PHE A 157 -22.06 2.03 1.35
N GLU A 158 -21.87 0.81 1.87
CA GLU A 158 -22.14 0.49 3.28
C GLU A 158 -21.21 1.26 4.21
N MET A 159 -19.91 1.29 3.89
CA MET A 159 -18.91 2.06 4.64
C MET A 159 -19.19 3.55 4.60
N ALA A 160 -19.52 4.09 3.42
CA ALA A 160 -19.85 5.51 3.25
C ALA A 160 -21.04 5.94 4.12
N ARG A 161 -22.10 5.14 4.16
CA ARG A 161 -23.28 5.42 5.00
C ARG A 161 -22.96 5.45 6.49
N TYR A 162 -22.02 4.61 6.95
CA TYR A 162 -21.70 4.50 8.37
C TYR A 162 -21.07 5.77 8.95
N TYR A 163 -20.17 6.42 8.21
CA TYR A 163 -19.51 7.68 8.65
C TYR A 163 -19.91 8.93 7.85
N ASN A 164 -20.95 8.82 7.02
CA ASN A 164 -21.42 9.86 6.10
C ASN A 164 -20.28 10.43 5.24
N THR A 165 -19.58 9.53 4.55
CA THR A 165 -18.52 9.86 3.58
C THR A 165 -19.01 9.63 2.16
N ASP A 166 -18.22 10.02 1.16
CA ASP A 166 -18.50 9.69 -0.23
C ASP A 166 -18.08 8.23 -0.50
N PRO A 167 -18.79 7.48 -1.38
CA PRO A 167 -18.49 6.08 -1.71
C PRO A 167 -17.25 5.93 -2.63
N ILE A 168 -16.21 6.70 -2.34
CA ILE A 168 -14.96 6.76 -3.10
C ILE A 168 -13.87 6.10 -2.26
N TYR A 169 -13.17 5.14 -2.85
CA TYR A 169 -12.11 4.41 -2.19
C TYR A 169 -10.80 4.50 -2.96
N LEU A 170 -9.74 4.79 -2.23
CA LEU A 170 -8.40 4.97 -2.77
C LEU A 170 -7.41 4.11 -1.98
N GLU A 171 -6.45 3.48 -2.66
CA GLU A 171 -5.35 2.77 -2.02
C GLU A 171 -4.13 3.69 -1.96
N ALA A 172 -3.72 4.12 -0.77
CA ALA A 172 -2.57 5.01 -0.66
C ALA A 172 -1.29 4.27 -1.07
N VAL A 173 -0.48 4.96 -1.87
CA VAL A 173 0.79 4.44 -2.35
C VAL A 173 1.89 4.94 -1.44
N TYR A 174 2.27 4.12 -0.46
CA TYR A 174 3.45 4.34 0.37
C TYR A 174 4.64 3.68 -0.31
N GLY A 175 5.20 4.38 -1.29
CA GLY A 175 6.15 3.80 -2.23
C GLY A 175 6.82 4.88 -3.04
N ILE A 176 7.67 5.62 -2.31
CA ILE A 176 8.80 6.45 -2.70
C ILE A 176 8.68 7.31 -3.97
N GLN A 177 8.72 8.62 -3.76
CA GLN A 177 9.45 9.54 -4.65
C GLN A 177 10.96 9.16 -4.63
N THR A 178 11.33 7.96 -5.07
CA THR A 178 12.75 7.61 -5.35
C THR A 178 13.11 8.06 -6.75
N SER A 179 13.06 9.36 -6.98
CA SER A 179 13.62 9.94 -8.20
C SER A 179 15.03 10.51 -8.02
N VAL A 180 15.63 10.43 -6.82
CA VAL A 180 16.99 10.98 -6.60
C VAL A 180 17.84 10.15 -5.63
N LEU A 181 17.29 9.75 -4.47
CA LEU A 181 18.10 9.15 -3.41
C LEU A 181 18.62 7.74 -3.76
N GLU A 182 17.79 6.85 -4.33
CA GLU A 182 18.22 5.51 -4.75
C GLU A 182 19.24 5.54 -5.90
N THR A 183 19.10 6.51 -6.83
CA THR A 183 20.11 6.74 -7.88
C THR A 183 21.44 7.15 -7.25
N ILE A 184 21.43 8.06 -6.27
CA ILE A 184 22.64 8.46 -5.54
C ILE A 184 23.26 7.27 -4.78
N THR A 185 22.46 6.46 -4.08
CA THR A 185 22.99 5.30 -3.34
C THR A 185 23.59 4.25 -4.28
N TYR A 186 22.95 4.01 -5.43
CA TYR A 186 23.47 3.09 -6.45
C TYR A 186 24.77 3.60 -7.07
N LEU A 187 24.87 4.89 -7.42
CA LEU A 187 26.09 5.49 -7.95
C LEU A 187 27.25 5.45 -6.94
N ILE A 188 26.98 5.71 -5.67
CA ILE A 188 27.97 5.59 -4.58
C ILE A 188 28.44 4.13 -4.45
N SER A 189 27.51 3.17 -4.45
CA SER A 189 27.84 1.73 -4.39
C SER A 189 28.70 1.29 -5.59
N LEU A 190 28.38 1.78 -6.79
CA LEU A 190 29.14 1.51 -8.00
C LEU A 190 30.57 2.06 -7.90
N TYR A 191 30.73 3.29 -7.43
CA TYR A 191 32.05 3.91 -7.21
C TYR A 191 32.91 3.12 -6.21
N PHE A 192 32.33 2.71 -5.08
CA PHE A 192 33.03 1.90 -4.07
C PHE A 192 33.44 0.51 -4.58
N ARG A 193 32.62 -0.13 -5.43
CA ARG A 193 32.97 -1.43 -6.03
C ARG A 193 34.14 -1.33 -7.00
N PHE A 194 34.20 -0.28 -7.82
CA PHE A 194 35.29 -0.10 -8.76
C PHE A 194 36.59 0.32 -8.08
N SER A 195 36.54 1.17 -7.04
CA SER A 195 37.75 1.55 -6.29
C SER A 195 38.40 0.35 -5.59
N LEU A 196 37.60 -0.52 -4.96
CA LEU A 196 38.09 -1.73 -4.30
C LEU A 196 38.69 -2.74 -5.30
N SER A 197 38.12 -2.81 -6.51
CA SER A 197 38.63 -3.66 -7.61
C SER A 197 39.98 -3.15 -8.15
N VAL A 198 40.15 -1.84 -8.29
CA VAL A 198 41.42 -1.23 -8.71
C VAL A 198 42.51 -1.45 -7.67
N VAL A 199 42.19 -1.30 -6.38
CA VAL A 199 43.15 -1.51 -5.28
C VAL A 199 43.58 -2.97 -5.19
N THR A 200 42.65 -3.92 -5.32
CA THR A 200 42.97 -5.36 -5.34
C THR A 200 43.78 -5.75 -6.57
N PHE A 201 43.46 -5.19 -7.74
CA PHE A 201 44.23 -5.41 -8.97
C PHE A 201 45.66 -4.82 -8.87
N ALA A 202 45.81 -3.62 -8.29
CA ALA A 202 47.11 -3.00 -8.05
C ALA A 202 47.95 -3.81 -7.05
N MET A 203 47.35 -4.28 -5.95
CA MET A 203 48.02 -5.18 -5.00
C MET A 203 48.46 -6.49 -5.67
N TRP A 204 47.61 -7.07 -6.54
CA TRP A 204 47.95 -8.27 -7.30
C TRP A 204 49.13 -8.02 -8.25
N ILE A 205 49.13 -6.92 -9.01
CA ILE A 205 50.24 -6.53 -9.90
C ILE A 205 51.55 -6.36 -9.12
N ILE A 206 51.53 -5.67 -7.98
CA ILE A 206 52.72 -5.44 -7.15
C ILE A 206 53.26 -6.76 -6.60
N ARG A 207 52.37 -7.71 -6.25
CA ARG A 207 52.74 -8.99 -5.66
C ARG A 207 53.26 -10.01 -6.68
N PHE A 208 52.83 -9.97 -7.94
CA PHE A 208 53.11 -11.01 -8.94
C PHE A 208 53.93 -10.55 -10.16
N ARG A 209 54.33 -9.27 -10.27
CA ARG A 209 55.33 -8.79 -11.26
C ARG A 209 56.76 -8.75 -10.71
N LYS A 210 57.16 -9.73 -9.91
CA LYS A 210 58.57 -10.03 -9.63
C LYS A 210 58.92 -11.41 -10.17
#